data_AF-A0A7J3DNX9-F1
#
_entry.id   AF-A0A7J3DNX9-F1
#
_cell.length_a   1.000
_cell.length_b   1.000
_cell.length_c   1.000
_cell.angle_alpha   90.00
_cell.angle_beta   90.00
_cell.angle_gamma   90.00
#
_symmetry.space_group_name_H-M   'P 1'
#
loop_
_entity.id
_entity.type
_entity.pdbx_description
1 polymer ?
#
loop_
_entity_poly.entity_id
_entity_poly.type
_entity_poly.pdbx_seq_one_letter_code
_entity_poly.pdbx_strand_id
1 'polypeptide(L)'
;MKLGKPRADAVVLLPEKVIIIEVASRNEFWKIEQLKEYGRLFRMTDEFKEHWKKPIELQLIVPVYNKYLHERCIKEGIEMVVFTETFWEIYAHTLRGRDKEGRFKGTIEIPPP
;
A
#
# COMPACT_ATOMS: atom_id res chain seq x y z
N MET A 1 0.50 -28.08 0.78
CA MET A 1 -0.27 -26.82 0.69
C MET A 1 0.12 -26.13 -0.60
N LYS A 2 -0.78 -25.98 -1.58
CA LYS A 2 -0.49 -25.18 -2.79
C LYS A 2 -0.47 -23.71 -2.35
N LEU A 3 0.71 -23.12 -2.21
CA LEU A 3 0.83 -21.66 -2.06
C LEU A 3 0.23 -21.05 -3.34
N GLY A 4 -0.86 -20.29 -3.19
CA GLY A 4 -1.39 -19.49 -4.28
C GLY A 4 -0.30 -18.54 -4.78
N LYS A 5 -0.35 -18.16 -6.05
CA LYS A 5 0.54 -17.11 -6.56
C LYS A 5 0.31 -15.84 -5.71
N PRO A 6 1.36 -15.18 -5.22
CA PRO A 6 1.24 -13.87 -4.57
C PRO A 6 0.51 -12.89 -5.51
N ARG A 7 -0.33 -12.01 -4.95
CA ARG A 7 -1.13 -11.05 -5.71
C ARG A 7 -1.01 -9.66 -5.08
N ALA A 8 -0.53 -8.71 -5.86
CA ALA A 8 -0.65 -7.30 -5.54
C ALA A 8 -2.09 -6.82 -5.83
N ASP A 9 -2.55 -5.78 -5.14
CA ASP A 9 -3.85 -5.16 -5.41
C ASP A 9 -3.87 -4.53 -6.82
N ALA A 10 -2.76 -3.92 -7.26
CA ALA A 10 -2.58 -3.49 -8.65
C ALA A 10 -1.11 -3.45 -9.11
N VAL A 11 -0.90 -3.60 -10.42
CA VAL A 11 0.37 -3.35 -11.11
C VAL A 11 0.10 -2.49 -12.33
N VAL A 12 0.70 -1.30 -12.40
CA VAL A 12 0.53 -0.35 -13.50
C VAL A 12 1.82 -0.29 -14.32
N LEU A 13 1.68 -0.56 -15.61
CA LEU A 13 2.79 -0.59 -16.56
C LEU A 13 2.80 0.71 -17.37
N LEU A 14 3.66 1.65 -16.99
CA LEU A 14 3.85 2.91 -17.71
C LEU A 14 5.04 2.80 -18.69
N PRO A 15 5.17 3.68 -19.69
CA PRO A 15 6.31 3.68 -20.60
C PRO A 15 7.66 3.73 -19.87
N GLU A 16 7.77 4.59 -18.86
CA GLU A 16 9.01 4.95 -18.17
C GLU A 16 9.22 4.20 -16.84
N LYS A 17 8.16 3.70 -16.20
CA LYS A 17 8.23 3.03 -14.88
C LYS A 17 7.14 1.99 -14.69
N VAL A 18 7.23 1.26 -13.58
CA VAL A 18 6.19 0.36 -13.09
C VAL A 18 5.74 0.86 -11.73
N ILE A 19 4.44 0.89 -11.48
CA ILE A 19 3.88 1.19 -10.15
C ILE A 19 3.24 -0.08 -9.61
N ILE A 20 3.63 -0.50 -8.41
CA ILE A 20 3.01 -1.63 -7.70
C ILE A 20 2.26 -1.06 -6.50
N ILE A 21 0.99 -1.41 -6.40
CA ILE A 21 0.04 -0.78 -5.48
C ILE A 21 -0.50 -1.83 -4.51
N GLU A 22 -0.53 -1.46 -3.23
CA GLU A 22 -1.34 -2.10 -2.21
C GLU A 22 -2.26 -1.07 -1.55
N VAL A 23 -3.43 -1.52 -1.12
CA VAL A 23 -4.40 -0.74 -0.37
C VAL A 23 -4.43 -1.23 1.07
N ALA A 24 -4.38 -0.30 2.00
CA ALA A 24 -4.59 -0.54 3.43
C ALA A 24 -5.78 0.30 3.91
N SER A 25 -6.92 -0.36 4.16
CA SER A 25 -8.13 0.33 4.65
C SER A 25 -8.11 0.56 6.16
N ARG A 26 -7.16 -0.08 6.84
CA ARG A 26 -7.01 -0.06 8.30
C ARG A 26 -5.54 0.09 8.65
N ASN A 27 -5.24 -0.08 9.94
CA ASN A 27 -3.90 -0.18 10.43
C ASN A 27 -3.22 -1.52 10.04
N GLU A 28 -2.80 -1.62 8.79
CA GLU A 28 -2.29 -2.84 8.15
C GLU A 28 -0.81 -2.68 7.78
N PHE A 29 0.03 -2.32 8.75
CA PHE A 29 1.46 -2.01 8.55
C PHE A 29 2.26 -3.13 7.86
N TRP A 30 1.80 -4.39 7.91
CA TRP A 30 2.42 -5.51 7.21
C TRP A 30 2.34 -5.39 5.68
N LYS A 31 1.47 -4.53 5.13
CA LYS A 31 1.35 -4.24 3.70
C LYS A 31 2.63 -3.65 3.10
N ILE A 32 3.46 -2.97 3.92
CA ILE A 32 4.80 -2.50 3.54
C ILE A 32 5.69 -3.67 3.11
N GLU A 33 5.74 -4.74 3.91
CA GLU A 33 6.55 -5.92 3.58
C GLU A 33 5.99 -6.67 2.37
N GLN A 34 4.66 -6.69 2.20
CA GLN A 34 4.04 -7.24 1.00
C GLN A 34 4.46 -6.47 -0.26
N LEU A 35 4.41 -5.13 -0.26
CA LEU A 35 4.85 -4.30 -1.38
C LEU A 35 6.30 -4.56 -1.77
N LYS A 36 7.20 -4.64 -0.78
CA LYS A 36 8.62 -4.95 -1.02
C LYS A 36 8.80 -6.32 -1.66
N GLU A 37 8.10 -7.32 -1.15
CA GLU A 37 8.15 -8.67 -1.71
C GLU A 37 7.58 -8.69 -3.14
N TYR A 38 6.52 -7.94 -3.43
CA TYR A 38 6.01 -7.80 -4.79
C TYR A 38 7.00 -7.11 -5.73
N GLY A 39 7.72 -6.08 -5.28
CA GLY A 39 8.82 -5.48 -6.03
C GLY A 39 9.90 -6.50 -6.41
N ARG A 40 10.25 -7.39 -5.48
CA ARG A 40 11.21 -8.48 -5.71
C ARG A 40 10.67 -9.51 -6.69
N LEU A 41 9.43 -9.97 -6.48
CA LEU A 41 8.77 -10.99 -7.30
C LEU A 41 8.51 -10.51 -8.73
N PHE A 42 8.21 -9.22 -8.91
CA PHE A 42 7.99 -8.61 -10.21
C PHE A 42 9.17 -8.88 -11.15
N ARG A 43 10.40 -8.71 -10.66
CA ARG A 43 11.65 -8.93 -11.41
C ARG A 43 11.95 -10.40 -11.74
N MET A 44 11.18 -11.34 -11.19
CA MET A 44 11.34 -12.78 -11.40
C MET A 44 10.13 -13.41 -12.09
N THR A 45 9.09 -12.62 -12.36
CA THR A 45 7.85 -13.10 -12.97
C THR A 45 7.92 -12.89 -14.48
N ASP A 46 7.95 -13.99 -15.24
CA ASP A 46 8.15 -13.98 -16.70
C ASP A 46 7.11 -13.14 -17.45
N GLU A 47 5.88 -13.03 -16.92
CA GLU A 47 4.81 -12.16 -17.45
C GLU A 47 5.25 -10.69 -17.56
N PHE A 48 6.16 -10.24 -16.72
CA PHE A 48 6.63 -8.85 -16.67
C PHE A 48 8.03 -8.65 -17.26
N LYS A 49 8.56 -9.64 -17.99
CA LYS A 49 9.96 -9.66 -18.46
C LYS A 49 10.37 -8.42 -19.27
N GLU A 50 9.47 -7.91 -20.10
CA GLU A 50 9.69 -6.69 -20.91
C GLU A 50 9.85 -5.41 -20.06
N HIS A 51 9.51 -5.47 -18.77
CA HIS A 51 9.51 -4.35 -17.85
C HIS A 51 10.53 -4.50 -16.71
N TRP A 52 11.29 -5.61 -16.66
CA TRP A 52 12.27 -5.89 -15.59
C TRP A 52 13.42 -4.88 -15.47
N LYS A 53 13.62 -4.01 -16.46
CA LYS A 53 14.62 -2.93 -16.37
C LYS A 53 14.03 -1.58 -15.97
N LYS A 54 12.71 -1.41 -16.04
CA LYS A 54 12.05 -0.15 -15.69
C LYS A 54 12.19 0.12 -14.19
N PRO A 55 12.37 1.36 -13.73
CA PRO A 55 12.22 1.73 -12.32
C PRO A 55 10.89 1.22 -11.75
N ILE A 56 10.92 0.75 -10.50
CA ILE A 56 9.71 0.32 -9.78
C ILE A 56 9.43 1.36 -8.70
N GLU A 57 8.21 1.87 -8.69
CA GLU A 57 7.65 2.68 -7.63
C GLU A 57 6.66 1.83 -6.83
N LEU A 58 6.82 1.81 -5.52
CA LEU A 58 5.92 1.11 -4.61
C LEU A 58 4.98 2.13 -3.98
N GLN A 59 3.68 1.89 -4.06
CA GLN A 59 2.67 2.78 -3.51
C GLN A 59 1.77 2.07 -2.51
N LEU A 60 1.60 2.66 -1.34
CA LEU A 60 0.61 2.27 -0.35
C LEU A 60 -0.53 3.29 -0.35
N ILE A 61 -1.70 2.88 -0.83
CA ILE A 61 -2.90 3.69 -0.78
C ILE A 61 -3.57 3.51 0.57
N VAL A 62 -3.74 4.61 1.29
CA VAL A 62 -4.42 4.66 2.58
C VAL A 62 -5.56 5.65 2.52
N PRO A 63 -6.66 5.40 3.22
CA PRO A 63 -7.79 6.29 3.11
C PRO A 63 -7.82 7.35 4.22
N VAL A 64 -6.91 7.25 5.20
CA VAL A 64 -6.61 8.33 6.15
C VAL A 64 -5.12 8.38 6.38
N TYR A 65 -4.58 9.59 6.52
CA TYR A 65 -3.18 9.79 6.83
C TYR A 65 -2.84 9.30 8.24
N ASN A 66 -1.78 8.50 8.35
CA ASN A 66 -1.22 8.06 9.62
C ASN A 66 0.27 8.37 9.63
N LYS A 67 0.69 9.28 10.50
CA LYS A 67 2.09 9.75 10.55
C LYS A 67 3.08 8.61 10.79
N TYR A 68 2.76 7.69 11.71
CA TYR A 68 3.62 6.54 11.98
C TYR A 68 3.80 5.64 10.75
N LEU A 69 2.70 5.37 10.03
CA LEU A 69 2.75 4.57 8.81
C LEU A 69 3.50 5.30 7.69
N HIS A 70 3.32 6.61 7.56
CA HIS A 70 4.03 7.44 6.59
C HIS A 70 5.54 7.41 6.82
N GLU A 71 5.99 7.63 8.05
CA GLU A 71 7.41 7.57 8.41
C GLU A 71 8.03 6.19 8.12
N ARG A 72 7.24 5.11 8.26
CA ARG A 72 7.66 3.76 7.87
C ARG A 72 7.75 3.61 6.35
N CYS A 73 6.79 4.14 5.59
CA CYS A 73 6.83 4.12 4.13
C CYS A 73 8.06 4.87 3.60
N ILE A 74 8.35 6.07 4.11
CA ILE A 74 9.53 6.86 3.74
C ILE A 74 10.82 6.07 3.95
N LYS A 75 10.98 5.41 5.11
CA LYS A 75 12.17 4.61 5.43
C LYS A 75 12.41 3.46 4.45
N GLU A 76 11.33 2.93 3.87
CA GLU A 76 11.35 1.79 2.96
C GLU A 76 11.32 2.22 1.48
N GLY A 77 11.32 3.53 1.19
CA GLY A 77 11.22 4.05 -0.17
C GLY A 77 9.86 3.78 -0.83
N ILE A 78 8.80 3.72 -0.03
CA ILE A 78 7.42 3.53 -0.47
C ILE A 78 6.70 4.88 -0.43
N GLU A 79 5.99 5.20 -1.50
CA GLU A 79 5.13 6.38 -1.57
C GLU A 79 3.79 6.06 -0.88
N MET A 80 3.37 6.90 0.06
CA MET A 80 2.07 6.75 0.72
C MET A 80 1.06 7.72 0.13
N VAL A 81 0.07 7.19 -0.58
CA VAL A 81 -0.96 7.99 -1.25
C VAL A 81 -2.21 8.01 -0.39
N VAL A 82 -2.66 9.20 0.01
CA VAL A 82 -3.91 9.35 0.76
C VAL A 82 -5.06 9.54 -0.24
N PHE A 83 -5.97 8.56 -0.28
CA PHE A 83 -7.13 8.60 -1.16
C PHE A 83 -8.38 8.14 -0.39
N THR A 84 -9.31 9.07 -0.17
CA THR A 84 -10.56 8.82 0.56
C THR A 84 -11.77 9.00 -0.35
N GLU A 85 -12.74 8.11 -0.22
CA GLU A 85 -14.06 8.22 -0.85
C GLU A 85 -15.16 8.12 0.21
N THR A 86 -16.36 8.61 -0.11
CA THR A 86 -17.54 8.53 0.77
C THR A 86 -17.84 7.10 1.22
N PHE A 87 -17.55 6.09 0.39
CA PHE A 87 -17.69 4.68 0.77
C PHE A 87 -16.87 4.33 2.01
N TRP A 88 -15.64 4.86 2.11
CA TRP A 88 -14.83 4.64 3.29
C TRP A 88 -15.43 5.30 4.52
N GLU A 89 -15.94 6.52 4.43
CA GLU A 89 -16.58 7.17 5.57
C GLU A 89 -17.69 6.29 6.18
N ILE A 90 -18.51 5.67 5.31
CA ILE A 90 -19.54 4.72 5.72
C ILE A 90 -18.92 3.45 6.34
N TYR A 91 -17.95 2.83 5.65
CA TYR A 91 -17.30 1.62 6.14
C TYR A 91 -16.59 1.85 7.48
N ALA A 92 -16.01 3.04 7.72
CA ALA A 92 -15.37 3.41 8.97
C ALA A 92 -16.34 3.29 10.13
N HIS A 93 -17.59 3.73 9.99
CA HIS A 93 -18.57 3.62 11.06
C HIS A 93 -18.88 2.17 11.46
N THR A 94 -18.63 1.19 10.59
CA THR A 94 -18.82 -0.24 10.88
C THR A 94 -17.65 -0.87 11.65
N LEU A 95 -16.48 -0.24 11.66
CA LEU A 95 -15.30 -0.79 12.29
C LEU A 95 -15.31 -0.65 13.82
N ARG A 96 -14.77 -1.65 14.51
CA ARG A 96 -14.45 -1.55 15.94
C ARG A 96 -13.34 -0.51 16.13
N GLY A 97 -13.33 0.21 17.24
CA GLY A 97 -12.30 1.23 17.52
C GLY A 97 -10.86 0.72 17.39
N ARG A 98 -10.60 -0.55 17.75
CA ARG A 98 -9.28 -1.17 17.61
C ARG A 98 -8.85 -1.44 16.16
N ASP A 99 -9.82 -1.56 15.25
CA ASP A 99 -9.59 -1.82 13.83
C ASP A 99 -9.48 -0.50 13.05
N LYS A 100 -10.01 0.61 13.59
CA LYS A 100 -9.83 1.98 13.08
C LYS A 100 -8.41 2.49 13.33
N GLU A 101 -8.07 2.61 14.62
CA GLU A 101 -6.83 3.23 15.09
C GLU A 101 -5.96 2.24 15.86
N GLY A 102 -6.60 1.34 16.62
CA GLY A 102 -5.87 0.34 17.41
C GLY A 102 -4.87 0.98 18.36
N ARG A 103 -3.63 0.52 18.30
CA ARG A 103 -2.51 1.03 19.11
C ARG A 103 -1.99 2.40 18.64
N PHE A 104 -2.49 2.91 17.53
CA PHE A 104 -2.06 4.17 16.91
C PHE A 104 -3.12 5.26 17.06
N LYS A 105 -3.98 5.15 18.07
CA LYS A 105 -4.91 6.19 18.46
C LYS A 105 -4.17 7.51 18.69
N GLY A 106 -4.62 8.57 18.01
CA GLY A 106 -4.00 9.90 18.08
C GLY A 106 -2.82 10.14 17.13
N THR A 107 -2.44 9.18 16.28
CA THR A 107 -1.43 9.39 15.21
C THR A 107 -2.04 9.54 13.81
N ILE A 108 -3.37 9.44 13.73
CA ILE A 108 -4.13 9.69 12.51
C ILE A 108 -4.41 11.19 12.45
N GLU A 109 -3.96 11.82 11.37
CA GLU A 109 -4.11 13.26 11.14
C GLU A 109 -4.89 13.48 9.85
N ILE A 110 -5.46 14.67 9.69
CA ILE A 110 -6.01 15.10 8.40
C ILE A 110 -4.80 15.33 7.48
N PRO A 111 -4.78 14.77 6.24
CA PRO A 111 -3.66 14.94 5.34
C PRO A 111 -3.38 16.44 5.09
N PRO A 112 -2.11 16.83 4.93
CA PRO A 112 -1.78 18.19 4.49
C PRO A 112 -2.42 18.47 3.12
N PRO A 113 -2.80 19.74 2.83
CA PRO A 113 -3.39 20.13 1.56
C PRO A 113 -2.45 19.92 0.38
#